data_AF-A0A9C8ZWM6-F1
#
_entry.id   AF-A0A9C8ZWM6-F1
#
_cell.length_a   1.000
_cell.length_b   1.000
_cell.length_c   1.000
_cell.angle_alpha   90.00
_cell.angle_beta   90.00
_cell.angle_gamma   90.00
#
_symmetry.space_group_name_H-M   'P 1'
#
loop_
_entity.id
_entity.type
_entity.pdbx_description
1 polymer ?
#
loop_
_entity_poly.entity_id
_entity_poly.type
_entity_poly.pdbx_seq_one_letter_code
_entity_poly.pdbx_strand_id
1 'polypeptide(L)'
;MRKLLSGYATHYNQRKKRSGYVFQNRFRSVLCGADYYLLELIRYIHLNPLKVSVVDSLAKLEHYRWAGHAGLMGRHIRAWHSKK
;
A
#
# COMPACT_ATOMS: atom_id res chain seq x y z
N MET A 1 0.29 -13.43 -4.90
CA MET A 1 -0.54 -12.32 -5.45
C MET A 1 -1.68 -12.73 -6.36
N ARG A 2 -1.58 -13.79 -7.18
CA ARG A 2 -2.67 -14.23 -8.09
C ARG A 2 -4.02 -14.42 -7.36
N LYS A 3 -4.06 -15.24 -6.31
CA LYS A 3 -5.31 -15.51 -5.54
C LYS A 3 -5.96 -14.23 -4.99
N LEU A 4 -5.18 -13.35 -4.35
CA LEU A 4 -5.66 -12.09 -3.76
C LEU A 4 -6.26 -11.16 -4.82
N LEU A 5 -5.51 -10.89 -5.90
CA LEU A 5 -5.94 -9.95 -6.93
C LEU A 5 -7.12 -10.52 -7.74
N SER A 6 -7.08 -11.79 -8.11
CA SER A 6 -8.20 -12.44 -8.82
C SER A 6 -9.45 -12.47 -7.96
N GLY A 7 -9.35 -12.82 -6.67
CA GLY A 7 -10.48 -12.81 -5.76
C GLY A 7 -11.10 -11.41 -5.61
N TYR A 8 -10.26 -10.38 -5.42
CA TYR A 8 -10.73 -9.00 -5.37
C TYR A 8 -11.40 -8.55 -6.67
N ALA A 9 -10.78 -8.83 -7.82
CA ALA A 9 -11.31 -8.46 -9.13
C ALA A 9 -12.68 -9.09 -9.39
N THR A 10 -12.82 -10.38 -9.12
CA THR A 10 -14.09 -11.10 -9.24
C THR A 10 -15.16 -10.50 -8.32
N HIS A 11 -14.84 -10.28 -7.05
CA HIS A 11 -15.78 -9.69 -6.09
C HIS A 11 -16.20 -8.26 -6.49
N TYR A 12 -15.24 -7.42 -6.88
CA TYR A 12 -15.49 -6.04 -7.32
C TYR A 12 -16.41 -6.01 -8.54
N ASN A 13 -16.14 -6.83 -9.54
CA ASN A 13 -16.92 -6.90 -10.78
C ASN A 13 -18.35 -7.38 -10.52
N GLN A 14 -18.54 -8.42 -9.69
CA GLN A 14 -19.87 -8.88 -9.28
C GLN A 14 -20.65 -7.77 -8.57
N ARG A 15 -20.03 -7.11 -7.58
CA ARG A 15 -20.68 -6.02 -6.82
C ARG A 15 -21.05 -4.82 -7.69
N LYS A 16 -20.24 -4.52 -8.71
CA LYS A 16 -20.45 -3.40 -9.63
C LYS A 16 -21.24 -3.79 -10.88
N LYS A 17 -21.73 -5.03 -10.98
CA LYS A 17 -22.44 -5.57 -12.16
C LYS A 17 -21.70 -5.27 -13.47
N ARG A 18 -20.38 -5.44 -13.47
CA ARG A 18 -19.52 -5.19 -14.64
C ARG A 18 -18.63 -6.40 -14.94
N SER A 19 -18.06 -6.43 -16.14
CA SER A 19 -17.04 -7.40 -16.55
C SER A 19 -15.75 -6.68 -16.96
N GLY A 20 -14.65 -7.44 -17.10
CA GLY A 20 -13.36 -6.93 -17.56
C GLY A 20 -12.32 -6.68 -16.46
N TYR A 21 -11.20 -6.07 -16.86
CA TYR A 21 -10.03 -5.89 -16.00
C TYR A 21 -10.25 -4.83 -14.92
N VAL A 22 -9.89 -5.16 -13.68
CA VAL A 22 -9.86 -4.21 -12.55
C VAL A 22 -8.49 -3.57 -12.39
N PHE A 23 -7.44 -4.35 -12.63
CA PHE A 23 -6.05 -3.91 -12.52
C PHE A 23 -5.48 -3.70 -13.92
N GLN A 24 -4.78 -2.58 -14.11
CA GLN A 24 -4.20 -2.22 -15.41
C GLN A 24 -3.02 -3.13 -15.78
N ASN A 25 -2.15 -3.44 -14.82
CA ASN A 25 -0.93 -4.21 -15.04
C ASN A 25 -0.86 -5.45 -14.13
N ARG A 26 -0.03 -6.43 -14.53
CA ARG A 26 0.29 -7.59 -13.69
C ARG A 26 1.10 -7.14 -12.47
N PHE A 27 0.94 -7.86 -11.35
CA PHE A 27 1.77 -7.66 -10.17
C PHE A 27 3.24 -7.91 -10.49
N ARG A 28 4.11 -6.98 -10.07
CA ARG A 28 5.56 -7.09 -10.17
C ARG A 28 6.14 -7.49 -8.82
N SER A 29 7.07 -8.44 -8.82
CA SER A 29 7.89 -8.82 -7.67
C SER A 29 9.34 -8.55 -8.01
N VAL A 30 10.04 -7.84 -7.14
CA VAL A 30 11.47 -7.51 -7.29
C VAL A 30 12.17 -8.00 -6.03
N LEU A 31 13.27 -8.73 -6.19
CA LEU A 31 14.09 -9.13 -5.07
C LEU A 31 14.80 -7.89 -4.52
N CYS A 32 14.61 -7.61 -3.23
CA CYS A 32 15.34 -6.53 -2.56
C CYS A 32 16.69 -7.08 -2.12
N GLY A 33 17.76 -6.75 -2.85
CA GLY A 33 19.13 -7.06 -2.47
C GLY A 33 19.78 -5.89 -1.73
N ALA A 34 20.51 -6.20 -0.65
CA ALA A 34 21.17 -5.25 0.27
C ALA A 34 20.22 -4.37 1.12
N ASP A 35 20.63 -4.14 2.37
CA ASP A 35 19.83 -3.42 3.37
C ASP A 35 19.56 -1.96 3.00
N TYR A 36 20.49 -1.31 2.29
CA TYR A 36 20.33 0.07 1.84
C TYR A 36 19.14 0.24 0.89
N TYR A 37 19.00 -0.67 -0.08
CA TYR A 37 17.88 -0.65 -1.03
C TYR A 37 16.54 -0.85 -0.34
N LEU A 38 16.50 -1.71 0.68
CA LEU A 38 15.28 -1.95 1.46
C LEU A 38 14.81 -0.68 2.18
N LEU A 39 15.72 0.05 2.83
CA LEU A 39 15.37 1.29 3.52
C LEU A 39 14.88 2.37 2.56
N GLU A 40 15.49 2.48 1.38
CA GLU A 40 15.05 3.40 0.35
C GLU A 40 13.67 3.03 -0.19
N LEU A 41 13.40 1.75 -0.42
CA LEU A 41 12.10 1.26 -0.87
C LEU A 41 11.00 1.52 0.16
N ILE A 42 11.28 1.28 1.45
CA ILE A 42 10.34 1.60 2.54
C ILE A 42 10.04 3.10 2.53
N ARG A 43 11.08 3.95 2.48
CA ARG A 43 10.89 5.41 2.40
C ARG A 43 10.04 5.80 1.20
N TYR A 44 10.32 5.23 0.03
CA TYR A 44 9.54 5.48 -1.19
C TYR A 44 8.06 5.13 -1.02
N ILE A 45 7.74 3.93 -0.53
CA ILE A 45 6.35 3.48 -0.33
C ILE A 45 5.60 4.42 0.62
N HIS A 46 6.23 4.81 1.72
CA HIS A 46 5.60 5.64 2.75
C HIS A 46 5.44 7.10 2.35
N LEU A 47 6.34 7.65 1.54
CA LEU A 47 6.27 9.02 1.02
C LEU A 47 5.50 9.14 -0.30
N ASN A 48 5.15 8.02 -0.95
CA ASN A 48 4.43 8.05 -2.22
C ASN A 48 3.12 8.88 -2.18
N PRO A 49 2.29 8.86 -1.11
CA PRO A 49 1.10 9.71 -1.05
C PRO A 49 1.39 11.22 -1.16
N LEU A 50 2.55 11.68 -0.66
CA LEU A 50 3.02 13.05 -0.86
C LEU A 50 3.50 13.25 -2.29
N LYS A 51 4.28 12.30 -2.80
CA LYS A 51 4.85 12.36 -4.15
C LYS A 51 3.79 12.45 -5.26
N VAL A 52 2.65 11.78 -5.07
CA VAL A 52 1.52 11.82 -6.02
C VAL A 52 0.42 12.81 -5.60
N SER A 53 0.72 13.69 -4.64
CA SER A 53 -0.16 14.78 -4.17
C SER A 53 -1.54 14.33 -3.68
N VAL A 54 -1.66 13.08 -3.20
CA VAL A 54 -2.86 12.61 -2.49
C VAL A 54 -2.90 13.19 -1.06
N VAL A 55 -1.75 13.55 -0.53
CA VAL A 55 -1.56 14.28 0.73
C VAL A 55 -0.61 15.46 0.43
N ASP A 56 -0.85 16.62 1.05
CA ASP A 56 -0.12 17.87 0.76
C ASP A 56 0.97 18.24 1.78
N SER A 57 1.06 17.50 2.89
CA SER A 57 1.94 17.85 4.01
C SER A 57 2.31 16.64 4.85
N LEU A 58 3.51 16.67 5.45
CA LEU A 58 3.97 15.62 6.37
C LEU A 58 3.02 15.46 7.56
N ALA A 59 2.50 16.57 8.09
CA ALA A 59 1.52 16.56 9.18
C ALA A 59 0.26 15.76 8.83
N LYS A 60 -0.27 15.87 7.60
CA LYS A 60 -1.40 15.05 7.17
C LYS A 60 -0.98 13.60 6.88
N LEU A 61 0.24 13.37 6.40
CA LEU A 61 0.75 12.02 6.15
C LEU A 61 0.85 11.20 7.44
N GLU A 62 1.21 11.83 8.56
CA GLU A 62 1.25 11.23 9.90
C GLU A 62 -0.07 10.60 10.34
N HIS A 63 -1.20 11.07 9.80
CA HIS A 63 -2.54 10.58 10.10
C HIS A 63 -3.19 9.84 8.92
N TYR A 64 -2.47 9.66 7.81
CA TYR A 64 -3.03 9.08 6.59
C TYR A 64 -3.23 7.56 6.72
N ARG A 65 -4.49 7.15 6.88
CA ARG A 65 -4.88 5.75 7.13
C ARG A 65 -4.56 4.77 5.99
N TRP A 66 -4.37 5.24 4.77
CA TRP A 66 -4.16 4.37 3.60
C TRP A 66 -2.68 4.11 3.28
N ALA A 67 -1.76 4.57 4.13
CA ALA A 67 -0.35 4.19 4.11
C ALA A 67 0.08 3.62 5.47
N GLY A 68 1.17 2.87 5.49
CA GLY A 68 1.78 2.38 6.74
C GLY A 68 2.48 3.47 7.55
N HIS A 69 2.59 4.71 7.04
CA HIS A 69 3.39 5.78 7.64
C HIS A 69 2.91 6.16 9.04
N ALA A 70 1.61 6.36 9.22
CA ALA A 70 1.02 6.59 10.54
C ALA A 70 1.31 5.46 11.55
N GLY A 71 1.44 4.23 11.06
CA GLY A 71 1.81 3.08 11.87
C GLY A 71 3.28 3.12 12.33
N LEU A 72 4.20 3.46 11.43
CA LEU A 72 5.62 3.64 11.76
C LEU A 72 5.85 4.78 12.76
N MET A 73 5.08 5.86 12.63
CA MET A 73 5.14 7.02 13.53
C MET A 73 4.44 6.78 14.88
N GLY A 74 3.85 5.61 15.11
CA GLY A 74 3.10 5.30 16.34
C GLY A 74 1.76 6.05 16.47
N ARG A 75 1.33 6.78 15.43
CA ARG A 75 0.07 7.54 15.41
C ARG A 75 -1.16 6.66 15.24
N HIS A 76 -1.00 5.49 14.62
CA HIS A 76 -2.09 4.54 14.40
C HIS A 76 -1.63 3.10 14.60
N ILE A 77 -1.73 2.62 15.84
CA ILE A 77 -1.44 1.23 16.18
C ILE A 77 -2.58 0.36 15.64
N ARG A 78 -2.23 -0.63 14.82
CA ARG A 78 -3.18 -1.65 14.37
C ARG A 78 -2.95 -2.90 15.18
N ALA A 79 -4.01 -3.70 15.35
CA ALA A 79 -3.96 -4.94 16.14
C ALA A 79 -2.87 -5.92 15.68
N TRP A 80 -2.43 -5.84 14.43
CA TRP A 80 -1.37 -6.67 13.87
C TRP A 80 0.04 -6.03 13.90
N HIS A 81 0.20 -4.82 14.45
CA HIS A 81 1.51 -4.20 14.67
C HIS A 81 2.17 -4.68 15.98
N SER A 82 1.44 -5.34 16.87
CA SER A 82 2.04 -5.98 18.03
C SER A 82 2.94 -7.11 17.55
N LYS A 83 4.19 -7.11 18.02
CA LYS A 83 5.04 -8.30 17.92
C LYS A 83 4.43 -9.37 18.84
N LYS A 84 4.26 -10.57 18.30
CA LYS A 84 4.22 -11.77 19.14
C LYS A 84 5.57 -11.93 19.84
#